data_AF-A0A2P2LTP2-F1
#
_entry.id   AF-A0A2P2LTP2-F1
#
_cell.length_a   1.000
_cell.length_b   1.000
_cell.length_c   1.000
_cell.angle_alpha   90.00
_cell.angle_beta   90.00
_cell.angle_gamma   90.00
#
_symmetry.space_group_name_H-M   'P 1'
#
loop_
_entity.id
_entity.type
_entity.pdbx_description
1 polymer ?
#
loop_
_entity_poly.entity_id
_entity_poly.type
_entity_poly.pdbx_seq_one_letter_code
_entity_poly.pdbx_strand_id
1 'polypeptide(L)'
;MSRERSRKVNLPPAQENIEKLEKVINEGNHYGAQQMYKSISTRYASAQRYSEALDVLHSGACLQLKIGQVTCGSELGVLFVEMLIKANIPYDDDTLDRIRNIYKMFPQIPVPQHLGEDDDVQQLAEALGAAKTRVECCSSFLKAAIKWSAEFGGPRSGSPQLHAMLAEYLYSQSPELDMAKVCHHFVRGNNPKKFASILVNFMGKVSLFGYS
;
A
#
# COMPACT_ATOMS: atom_id res chain seq x y z
N MET A 1 8.20 46.54 -7.63
CA MET A 1 8.84 45.67 -6.62
C MET A 1 7.76 44.96 -5.81
N SER A 2 7.29 43.82 -6.31
CA SER A 2 6.23 43.04 -5.66
C SER A 2 6.81 42.35 -4.43
N ARG A 3 6.28 42.68 -3.25
CA ARG A 3 6.66 42.05 -1.98
C ARG A 3 6.17 40.59 -2.00
N GLU A 4 7.10 39.67 -2.23
CA GLU A 4 6.90 38.26 -1.92
C GLU A 4 6.82 38.11 -0.39
N ARG A 5 5.59 38.12 0.13
CA ARG A 5 5.33 37.73 1.51
C ARG A 5 5.36 36.21 1.58
N SER A 6 6.56 35.65 1.64
CA SER A 6 6.78 34.33 2.23
C SER A 6 6.50 34.43 3.72
N ARG A 7 5.21 34.44 4.10
CA ARG A 7 4.80 34.10 5.47
C ARG A 7 5.30 32.67 5.68
N LYS A 8 6.46 32.52 6.33
CA LYS A 8 6.87 31.26 6.95
C LYS A 8 5.72 30.86 7.87
N VAL A 9 4.82 30.03 7.37
CA VAL A 9 3.80 29.39 8.21
C VAL A 9 4.61 28.60 9.21
N ASN A 10 4.58 29.03 10.48
CA ASN A 10 5.29 28.34 11.55
C ASN A 10 4.57 27.01 11.77
N LEU A 11 4.91 26.01 10.96
CA LEU A 11 4.33 24.68 11.01
C LEU A 11 4.98 23.94 12.20
N PRO A 12 4.18 23.31 13.08
CA PRO A 12 4.74 22.55 14.20
C PRO A 12 5.60 21.37 13.71
N PRO A 13 6.33 20.69 14.58
CA PRO A 13 6.99 19.43 14.25
C PRO A 13 5.99 18.38 13.75
N ALA A 14 6.43 17.46 12.89
CA ALA A 14 5.58 16.38 12.36
C ALA A 14 4.91 15.59 13.49
N GLN A 15 5.68 15.26 14.53
CA GLN A 15 5.25 14.48 15.68
C GLN A 15 4.01 15.05 16.38
N GLU A 16 3.96 16.37 16.58
CA GLU A 16 2.82 17.02 17.24
C GLU A 16 1.53 16.88 16.40
N ASN A 17 1.64 16.96 15.07
CA ASN A 17 0.50 16.74 14.18
C ASN A 17 0.10 15.25 14.15
N ILE A 18 1.08 14.34 14.14
CA ILE A 18 0.82 12.90 14.16
C ILE A 18 0.03 12.51 15.42
N GLU A 19 0.45 12.96 16.60
CA GLU A 19 -0.25 12.68 17.87
C GLU A 19 -1.69 13.21 17.88
N LYS A 20 -1.92 14.39 17.29
CA LYS A 20 -3.27 14.94 17.15
C LYS A 20 -4.13 14.09 16.21
N LEU A 21 -3.57 13.65 15.08
CA LEU A 21 -4.29 12.86 14.10
C LEU A 21 -4.56 11.42 14.59
N GLU A 22 -3.65 10.85 15.38
CA GLU A 22 -3.85 9.59 16.08
C GLU A 22 -5.08 9.63 16.99
N LYS A 23 -5.26 10.72 17.75
CA LYS A 23 -6.46 10.91 18.57
C LYS A 23 -7.73 10.92 17.73
N VAL A 24 -7.74 11.63 16.60
CA VAL A 24 -8.91 11.65 15.70
C VAL A 24 -9.22 10.26 15.12
N ILE A 25 -8.20 9.46 14.79
CA ILE A 25 -8.40 8.07 14.37
C ILE A 25 -9.04 7.25 15.50
N ASN A 26 -8.56 7.42 16.73
CA ASN A 26 -9.07 6.70 17.90
C ASN A 26 -10.52 7.12 18.26
N GLU A 27 -10.93 8.33 17.89
CA GLU A 27 -12.32 8.81 18.00
C GLU A 27 -13.24 8.24 16.90
N GLY A 28 -12.72 7.40 15.99
CA GLY A 28 -13.49 6.74 14.92
C GLY A 28 -13.65 7.57 13.64
N ASN A 29 -13.14 8.80 13.59
CA ASN A 29 -13.24 9.65 12.40
C ASN A 29 -12.11 9.37 11.39
N HIS A 30 -12.12 8.17 10.82
CA HIS A 30 -11.07 7.68 9.93
C HIS A 30 -10.95 8.50 8.64
N TYR A 31 -12.07 8.80 7.99
CA TYR A 31 -12.07 9.60 6.76
C TYR A 31 -11.66 11.05 7.04
N GLY A 32 -12.17 11.67 8.12
CA GLY A 32 -11.75 13.02 8.51
C GLY A 32 -10.27 13.09 8.83
N ALA A 33 -9.74 12.11 9.59
CA ALA A 33 -8.31 12.00 9.85
C ALA A 33 -7.52 11.91 8.53
N GLN A 34 -7.95 11.08 7.59
CA GLN A 34 -7.32 10.93 6.28
C GLN A 34 -7.21 12.29 5.54
N GLN A 35 -8.29 13.06 5.48
CA GLN A 35 -8.29 14.38 4.83
C GLN A 35 -7.34 15.35 5.54
N MET A 36 -7.24 15.26 6.87
CA MET A 36 -6.27 16.06 7.63
C MET A 36 -4.82 15.65 7.37
N TYR A 37 -4.52 14.35 7.27
CA TYR A 37 -3.19 13.86 6.84
C TYR A 37 -2.80 14.44 5.47
N LYS A 38 -3.72 14.44 4.49
CA LYS A 38 -3.51 15.02 3.15
C LYS A 38 -3.25 16.53 3.22
N SER A 39 -4.07 17.27 3.97
CA SER A 39 -3.92 18.71 4.12
C SER A 39 -2.62 19.11 4.82
N ILE A 40 -2.22 18.38 5.87
CA ILE A 40 -1.00 18.69 6.63
C ILE A 40 0.24 18.38 5.81
N SER A 41 0.29 17.22 5.12
CA SER A 41 1.43 16.86 4.27
C SER A 41 1.63 17.82 3.10
N THR A 42 0.56 18.27 2.45
CA THR A 42 0.65 19.28 1.37
C THR A 42 1.14 20.65 1.87
N ARG A 43 0.79 21.04 3.11
CA ARG A 43 1.33 22.25 3.75
C ARG A 43 2.83 22.13 4.03
N TYR A 44 3.29 21.00 4.54
CA TYR A 44 4.73 20.75 4.73
C TYR A 44 5.49 20.76 3.40
N ALA A 45 4.97 20.09 2.38
CA ALA A 45 5.58 20.07 1.05
C ALA A 45 5.66 21.47 0.42
N SER A 46 4.62 22.30 0.57
CA SER A 46 4.63 23.70 0.13
C SER A 46 5.68 24.55 0.85
N ALA A 47 6.03 24.17 2.08
CA ALA A 47 7.11 24.77 2.86
C ALA A 47 8.48 24.11 2.62
N GLN A 48 8.62 23.23 1.61
CA GLN A 48 9.84 22.46 1.31
C GLN A 48 10.31 21.55 2.46
N ARG A 49 9.41 21.22 3.39
CA ARG A 49 9.64 20.34 4.55
C ARG A 49 9.22 18.92 4.21
N TYR A 50 9.93 18.30 3.27
CA TYR A 50 9.55 17.00 2.71
C TYR A 50 9.68 15.84 3.69
N SER A 51 10.68 15.88 4.58
CA SER A 51 10.85 14.86 5.62
C SER A 51 9.59 14.76 6.50
N GLU A 52 9.10 15.91 6.98
CA GLU A 52 7.90 15.95 7.81
C GLU A 52 6.64 15.55 7.06
N ALA A 53 6.53 15.92 5.77
CA ALA A 53 5.42 15.49 4.93
C ALA A 53 5.39 13.95 4.79
N LEU A 54 6.56 13.34 4.58
CA LEU A 54 6.72 11.89 4.49
C LEU A 54 6.42 11.19 5.81
N ASP A 55 6.84 11.76 6.95
CA ASP A 55 6.59 11.19 8.28
C ASP A 55 5.10 11.18 8.61
N VAL A 56 4.40 12.28 8.31
CA VAL A 56 2.95 12.39 8.46
C VAL A 56 2.22 11.37 7.58
N LEU A 57 2.57 11.28 6.29
CA LEU A 57 1.94 10.32 5.37
C LEU A 57 2.21 8.87 5.75
N HIS A 58 3.44 8.55 6.12
CA HIS A 58 3.84 7.21 6.55
C HIS A 58 3.08 6.77 7.81
N SER A 59 3.01 7.64 8.82
CA SER A 59 2.25 7.36 10.06
C SER A 59 0.78 7.12 9.76
N GLY A 60 0.13 8.02 9.00
CA GLY A 60 -1.27 7.90 8.66
C GLY A 60 -1.59 6.63 7.85
N ALA A 61 -0.75 6.28 6.87
CA ALA A 61 -0.88 5.04 6.11
C ALA A 61 -0.81 3.81 7.01
N CYS A 62 0.21 3.73 7.87
CA CYS A 62 0.39 2.59 8.77
C CYS A 62 -0.76 2.44 9.76
N LEU A 63 -1.19 3.53 10.40
CA LEU A 63 -2.26 3.50 11.41
C LEU A 63 -3.60 3.09 10.81
N GLN A 64 -4.00 3.70 9.70
CA GLN A 64 -5.27 3.39 9.02
C GLN A 64 -5.30 1.93 8.53
N LEU A 65 -4.21 1.46 7.92
CA LEU A 65 -4.11 0.07 7.49
C LEU A 65 -4.19 -0.91 8.67
N LYS A 66 -3.50 -0.60 9.78
CA LYS A 66 -3.50 -1.42 11.00
C LYS A 66 -4.89 -1.61 11.61
N ILE A 67 -5.76 -0.60 11.52
CA ILE A 67 -7.16 -0.70 12.01
C ILE A 67 -8.14 -1.19 10.93
N GLY A 68 -7.66 -1.68 9.79
CA GLY A 68 -8.49 -2.23 8.73
C GLY A 68 -9.13 -1.19 7.79
N GLN A 69 -8.79 0.09 7.93
CA GLN A 69 -9.24 1.17 7.03
C GLN A 69 -8.40 1.19 5.75
N VAL A 70 -8.56 0.14 4.94
CA VAL A 70 -7.65 -0.14 3.81
C VAL A 70 -7.70 0.91 2.71
N THR A 71 -8.89 1.42 2.39
CA THR A 71 -9.05 2.50 1.41
C THR A 71 -8.33 3.77 1.86
N CYS A 72 -8.55 4.19 3.11
CA CYS A 72 -7.94 5.38 3.67
C CYS A 72 -6.41 5.26 3.75
N GLY A 73 -5.92 4.14 4.29
CA GLY A 73 -4.50 3.92 4.50
C GLY A 73 -3.71 3.69 3.21
N SER A 74 -4.29 2.99 2.23
CA SER A 74 -3.65 2.79 0.93
C SER A 74 -3.52 4.09 0.14
N GLU A 75 -4.51 4.97 0.17
CA GLU A 75 -4.43 6.26 -0.51
C GLU A 75 -3.35 7.15 0.12
N LEU A 76 -3.20 7.15 1.45
CA LEU A 76 -2.08 7.81 2.11
C LEU A 76 -0.73 7.16 1.75
N GLY A 77 -0.68 5.85 1.58
CA GLY A 77 0.50 5.13 1.09
C GLY A 77 0.88 5.51 -0.34
N VAL A 78 -0.09 5.67 -1.24
CA VAL A 78 0.16 6.15 -2.62
C VAL A 78 0.68 7.59 -2.58
N LEU A 79 0.06 8.46 -1.79
CA LEU A 79 0.52 9.84 -1.60
C LEU A 79 1.93 9.91 -1.00
N PHE A 80 2.30 8.98 -0.11
CA PHE A 80 3.66 8.86 0.39
C PHE A 80 4.65 8.63 -0.76
N VAL A 81 4.35 7.71 -1.69
CA VAL A 81 5.19 7.46 -2.87
C VAL A 81 5.23 8.67 -3.81
N GLU A 82 4.09 9.33 -4.05
CA GLU A 82 4.06 10.57 -4.84
C GLU A 82 4.90 11.68 -4.19
N MET A 83 4.95 11.74 -2.86
CA MET A 83 5.80 12.67 -2.13
C MET A 83 7.28 12.35 -2.30
N LEU A 84 7.67 11.06 -2.35
CA LEU A 84 9.04 10.66 -2.66
C LEU A 84 9.46 11.17 -4.05
N ILE A 85 8.60 10.98 -5.05
CA ILE A 85 8.81 11.47 -6.42
C ILE A 85 8.95 13.00 -6.41
N LYS A 86 8.02 13.71 -5.77
CA LYS A 86 8.01 15.18 -5.71
C LYS A 86 9.25 15.75 -5.01
N ALA A 87 9.76 15.05 -4.01
CA ALA A 87 10.94 15.44 -3.25
C ALA A 87 12.26 14.93 -3.89
N ASN A 88 12.20 14.22 -5.02
CA ASN A 88 13.33 13.55 -5.66
C ASN A 88 14.12 12.64 -4.70
N ILE A 89 13.42 11.92 -3.81
CA ILE A 89 14.06 10.99 -2.88
C ILE A 89 14.52 9.75 -3.66
N PRO A 90 15.83 9.40 -3.61
CA PRO A 90 16.34 8.25 -4.31
C PRO A 90 15.88 6.94 -3.66
N TYR A 91 15.93 5.87 -4.45
CA TYR A 91 15.78 4.51 -4.01
C TYR A 91 17.01 4.09 -3.20
N ASP A 92 16.80 3.89 -1.92
CA ASP A 92 17.77 3.36 -0.97
C ASP A 92 17.09 2.40 0.02
N ASP A 93 17.88 1.78 0.89
CA ASP A 93 17.38 0.79 1.86
C ASP A 93 16.42 1.42 2.87
N ASP A 94 16.69 2.64 3.34
CA ASP A 94 15.87 3.36 4.32
C ASP A 94 14.47 3.68 3.77
N THR A 95 14.41 4.23 2.56
CA THR A 95 13.15 4.56 1.90
C THR A 95 12.36 3.30 1.53
N LEU A 96 13.07 2.25 1.10
CA LEU A 96 12.48 0.94 0.86
C LEU A 96 11.93 0.32 2.15
N ASP A 97 12.59 0.53 3.30
CA ASP A 97 12.11 0.08 4.61
C ASP A 97 10.79 0.74 5.01
N ARG A 98 10.64 2.04 4.73
CA ARG A 98 9.37 2.75 4.94
C ARG A 98 8.24 2.18 4.08
N ILE A 99 8.50 1.89 2.81
CA ILE A 99 7.51 1.25 1.92
C ILE A 99 7.17 -0.17 2.43
N ARG A 100 8.17 -0.94 2.88
CA ARG A 100 7.97 -2.25 3.51
C ARG A 100 7.09 -2.17 4.75
N ASN A 101 7.28 -1.16 5.60
CA ASN A 101 6.49 -0.98 6.80
C ASN A 101 5.02 -0.72 6.48
N ILE A 102 4.73 0.16 5.50
CA ILE A 102 3.36 0.38 5.02
C ILE A 102 2.77 -0.92 4.45
N TYR A 103 3.52 -1.64 3.60
CA TYR A 103 3.09 -2.92 3.03
C TYR A 103 2.71 -3.93 4.11
N LYS A 104 3.53 -4.09 5.15
CA LYS A 104 3.27 -5.02 6.26
C LYS A 104 1.99 -4.73 7.03
N MET A 105 1.46 -3.49 6.95
CA MET A 105 0.21 -3.13 7.60
C MET A 105 -1.04 -3.50 6.78
N PHE A 106 -0.90 -3.85 5.49
CA PHE A 106 -2.04 -4.32 4.71
C PHE A 106 -2.63 -5.61 5.30
N PRO A 107 -3.96 -5.68 5.53
CA PRO A 107 -4.58 -6.87 6.11
C PRO A 107 -4.45 -8.09 5.20
N GLN A 108 -3.98 -9.20 5.77
CA GLN A 108 -3.88 -10.50 5.11
C GLN A 108 -4.98 -11.41 5.66
N ILE A 109 -6.19 -11.27 5.12
CA ILE A 109 -7.37 -12.01 5.55
C ILE A 109 -7.63 -13.11 4.52
N PRO A 110 -7.66 -14.40 4.93
CA PRO A 110 -7.95 -15.50 4.02
C PRO A 110 -9.22 -15.25 3.21
N VAL A 111 -9.14 -15.49 1.91
CA VAL A 111 -10.29 -15.40 1.01
C VAL A 111 -11.20 -16.63 1.25
N PRO A 112 -12.50 -16.45 1.49
CA PRO A 112 -13.44 -17.56 1.60
C PRO A 112 -13.49 -18.42 0.31
N GLN A 113 -13.61 -19.74 0.46
CA GLN A 113 -13.53 -20.71 -0.65
C GLN A 113 -14.78 -21.58 -0.84
N HIS A 114 -15.84 -21.41 -0.05
CA HIS A 114 -17.07 -22.23 -0.14
C HIS A 114 -18.34 -21.39 -0.06
N LEU A 115 -19.35 -21.82 -0.82
CA LEU A 115 -20.73 -21.33 -0.79
C LEU A 115 -21.49 -22.13 0.27
N GLY A 116 -21.90 -21.49 1.36
CA GLY A 116 -22.90 -22.05 2.29
C GLY A 116 -24.33 -21.71 1.84
N GLU A 117 -25.34 -22.16 2.60
CA GLU A 117 -26.78 -21.98 2.32
C GLU A 117 -27.19 -20.49 2.31
N ASP A 118 -28.39 -20.14 1.81
CA ASP A 118 -28.77 -18.78 1.36
C ASP A 118 -28.38 -17.57 2.25
N ASP A 119 -28.34 -17.68 3.58
CA ASP A 119 -27.88 -16.60 4.49
C ASP A 119 -26.35 -16.33 4.43
N ASP A 120 -25.58 -17.27 3.87
CA ASP A 120 -24.13 -17.20 3.67
C ASP A 120 -23.74 -16.48 2.37
N VAL A 121 -24.66 -16.36 1.40
CA VAL A 121 -24.36 -15.80 0.07
C VAL A 121 -24.06 -14.30 0.14
N GLN A 122 -24.84 -13.55 0.92
CA GLN A 122 -24.63 -12.10 1.09
C GLN A 122 -23.32 -11.80 1.84
N GLN A 123 -23.06 -12.51 2.94
CA GLN A 123 -21.83 -12.36 3.71
C GLN A 123 -20.59 -12.75 2.89
N LEU A 124 -20.70 -13.80 2.06
CA LEU A 124 -19.66 -14.19 1.13
C LEU A 124 -19.40 -13.10 0.08
N ALA A 125 -20.45 -12.55 -0.53
CA ALA A 125 -20.32 -11.48 -1.51
C ALA A 125 -19.61 -10.24 -0.91
N GLU A 126 -19.96 -9.87 0.33
CA GLU A 126 -19.30 -8.80 1.07
C GLU A 126 -17.83 -9.11 1.36
N ALA A 127 -17.53 -10.33 1.80
CA ALA A 127 -16.16 -10.76 2.06
C ALA A 127 -15.29 -10.78 0.80
N LEU A 128 -15.84 -11.23 -0.33
CA LEU A 128 -15.17 -11.20 -1.65
C LEU A 128 -14.98 -9.76 -2.14
N GLY A 129 -15.99 -8.89 -1.95
CA GLY A 129 -15.90 -7.46 -2.25
C GLY A 129 -14.79 -6.80 -1.44
N ALA A 130 -14.74 -7.06 -0.13
CA ALA A 130 -13.68 -6.57 0.75
C ALA A 130 -12.29 -7.10 0.33
N ALA A 131 -12.18 -8.39 -0.04
CA ALA A 131 -10.94 -8.96 -0.55
C ALA A 131 -10.47 -8.29 -1.83
N LYS A 132 -11.38 -8.05 -2.78
CA LYS A 132 -11.11 -7.32 -4.01
C LYS A 132 -10.59 -5.90 -3.72
N THR A 133 -11.26 -5.15 -2.85
CA THR A 133 -10.80 -3.81 -2.44
C THR A 133 -9.41 -3.86 -1.83
N ARG A 134 -9.11 -4.82 -0.95
CA ARG A 134 -7.77 -4.97 -0.36
C ARG A 134 -6.69 -5.18 -1.43
N VAL A 135 -6.98 -6.03 -2.42
CA VAL A 135 -6.06 -6.35 -3.52
C VAL A 135 -5.84 -5.15 -4.42
N GLU A 136 -6.88 -4.43 -4.78
CA GLU A 136 -6.79 -3.22 -5.62
C GLU A 136 -5.98 -2.12 -4.92
N CYS A 137 -6.26 -1.87 -3.64
CA CYS A 137 -5.56 -0.88 -2.82
C CYS A 137 -4.07 -1.22 -2.66
N CYS A 138 -3.73 -2.47 -2.30
CA CYS A 138 -2.33 -2.90 -2.16
C CYS A 138 -1.60 -2.87 -3.50
N SER A 139 -2.26 -3.32 -4.58
CA SER A 139 -1.70 -3.30 -5.93
C SER A 139 -1.39 -1.89 -6.40
N SER A 140 -2.29 -0.93 -6.16
CA SER A 140 -2.09 0.48 -6.52
C SER A 140 -0.84 1.04 -5.82
N PHE A 141 -0.75 0.85 -4.50
CA PHE A 141 0.39 1.28 -3.69
C PHE A 141 1.72 0.67 -4.17
N LEU A 142 1.79 -0.66 -4.32
CA LEU A 142 3.02 -1.33 -4.74
C LEU A 142 3.41 -1.02 -6.19
N LYS A 143 2.44 -0.85 -7.10
CA LYS A 143 2.74 -0.42 -8.48
C LYS A 143 3.30 0.99 -8.53
N ALA A 144 2.77 1.92 -7.72
CA ALA A 144 3.34 3.26 -7.59
C ALA A 144 4.79 3.18 -7.07
N ALA A 145 5.04 2.37 -6.02
CA ALA A 145 6.37 2.17 -5.46
C ALA A 145 7.36 1.52 -6.44
N ILE A 146 6.92 0.52 -7.22
CA ILE A 146 7.71 -0.10 -8.30
C ILE A 146 8.12 0.95 -9.32
N LYS A 147 7.16 1.78 -9.78
CA LYS A 147 7.44 2.85 -10.74
C LYS A 147 8.44 3.86 -10.18
N TRP A 148 8.22 4.36 -8.96
CA TRP A 148 9.15 5.26 -8.29
C TRP A 148 10.56 4.65 -8.23
N SER A 149 10.69 3.40 -7.79
CA SER A 149 12.01 2.75 -7.70
C SER A 149 12.70 2.64 -9.06
N ALA A 150 11.97 2.46 -10.16
CA ALA A 150 12.55 2.39 -11.50
C ALA A 150 13.06 3.74 -12.00
N GLU A 151 12.42 4.83 -11.58
CA GLU A 151 12.71 6.19 -12.05
C GLU A 151 13.72 6.92 -11.14
N PHE A 152 13.83 6.53 -9.87
CA PHE A 152 14.58 7.27 -8.84
C PHE A 152 15.76 6.46 -8.27
N GLY A 153 16.52 5.75 -9.09
CA GLY A 153 17.82 5.17 -8.70
C GLY A 153 17.83 3.66 -8.41
N GLY A 154 16.68 2.98 -8.51
CA GLY A 154 16.61 1.52 -8.50
C GLY A 154 16.77 0.91 -9.90
N PRO A 155 16.58 -0.42 -10.04
CA PRO A 155 16.66 -1.09 -11.33
C PRO A 155 15.60 -0.56 -12.31
N ARG A 156 15.92 -0.49 -13.62
CA ARG A 156 15.00 0.05 -14.66
C ARG A 156 13.63 -0.64 -14.72
N SER A 157 13.54 -1.89 -14.27
CA SER A 157 12.28 -2.63 -14.19
C SER A 157 11.53 -2.42 -12.87
N GLY A 158 12.07 -1.62 -11.95
CA GLY A 158 11.62 -1.47 -10.57
C GLY A 158 12.30 -2.46 -9.61
N SER A 159 12.17 -2.19 -8.31
CA SER A 159 12.74 -3.00 -7.23
C SER A 159 12.24 -4.45 -7.27
N PRO A 160 13.16 -5.45 -7.37
CA PRO A 160 12.78 -6.86 -7.30
C PRO A 160 12.07 -7.25 -6.01
N GLN A 161 12.39 -6.59 -4.89
CA GLN A 161 11.72 -6.84 -3.61
C GLN A 161 10.25 -6.41 -3.66
N LEU A 162 9.97 -5.24 -4.24
CA LEU A 162 8.58 -4.75 -4.38
C LEU A 162 7.77 -5.61 -5.36
N HIS A 163 8.41 -6.10 -6.42
CA HIS A 163 7.82 -7.08 -7.32
C HIS A 163 7.45 -8.38 -6.61
N ALA A 164 8.35 -8.94 -5.79
CA ALA A 164 8.07 -10.13 -5.00
C ALA A 164 6.90 -9.92 -4.03
N MET A 165 6.87 -8.78 -3.31
CA MET A 165 5.77 -8.44 -2.40
C MET A 165 4.41 -8.40 -3.12
N LEU A 166 4.36 -7.73 -4.28
CA LEU A 166 3.11 -7.64 -5.05
C LEU A 166 2.67 -9.01 -5.56
N ALA A 167 3.60 -9.82 -6.05
CA ALA A 167 3.29 -11.17 -6.53
C ALA A 167 2.75 -12.07 -5.41
N GLU A 168 3.36 -12.04 -4.23
CA GLU A 168 2.93 -12.81 -3.05
C GLU A 168 1.55 -12.37 -2.55
N TYR A 169 1.30 -11.06 -2.52
CA TYR A 169 0.00 -10.51 -2.10
C TYR A 169 -1.11 -10.88 -3.09
N LEU A 170 -0.87 -10.72 -4.41
CA LEU A 170 -1.82 -11.15 -5.45
C LEU A 170 -2.14 -12.64 -5.35
N TYR A 171 -1.13 -13.48 -5.14
CA TYR A 171 -1.35 -14.92 -5.05
C TYR A 171 -2.21 -15.33 -3.85
N SER A 172 -2.02 -14.68 -2.70
CA SER A 172 -2.64 -15.09 -1.44
C SER A 172 -3.96 -14.38 -1.13
N GLN A 173 -4.17 -13.17 -1.66
CA GLN A 173 -5.29 -12.31 -1.29
C GLN A 173 -6.33 -12.10 -2.41
N SER A 174 -6.03 -12.50 -3.65
CA SER A 174 -6.97 -12.36 -4.76
C SER A 174 -8.17 -13.29 -4.62
N PRO A 175 -9.42 -12.76 -4.65
CA PRO A 175 -10.61 -13.61 -4.70
C PRO A 175 -10.69 -14.42 -5.99
N GLU A 176 -10.28 -13.81 -7.10
CA GLU A 176 -10.09 -14.46 -8.40
C GLU A 176 -8.62 -14.40 -8.78
N LEU A 177 -7.97 -15.57 -8.78
CA LEU A 177 -6.53 -15.66 -8.97
C LEU A 177 -6.15 -15.52 -10.44
N ASP A 178 -5.44 -14.43 -10.77
CA ASP A 178 -4.83 -14.20 -12.08
C ASP A 178 -3.34 -14.58 -12.04
N MET A 179 -3.05 -15.83 -12.37
CA MET A 179 -1.67 -16.33 -12.34
C MET A 179 -0.76 -15.66 -13.38
N ALA A 180 -1.30 -15.12 -14.48
CA ALA A 180 -0.47 -14.40 -15.45
C ALA A 180 0.12 -13.13 -14.81
N LYS A 181 -0.69 -12.38 -14.05
CA LYS A 181 -0.24 -11.21 -13.27
C LYS A 181 0.75 -11.60 -12.16
N VAL A 182 0.47 -12.68 -11.43
CA VAL A 182 1.35 -13.19 -10.37
C VAL A 182 2.74 -13.55 -10.94
N CYS A 183 2.79 -14.33 -12.03
CA CYS A 183 4.02 -14.71 -12.71
C CYS A 183 4.77 -13.48 -13.27
N HIS A 184 4.05 -12.51 -13.84
CA HIS A 184 4.65 -11.28 -14.35
C HIS A 184 5.47 -10.56 -13.28
N HIS A 185 4.97 -10.49 -12.05
CA HIS A 185 5.71 -9.86 -10.95
C HIS A 185 6.80 -10.78 -10.38
N PHE A 186 6.56 -12.08 -10.21
CA PHE A 186 7.59 -12.99 -9.67
C PHE A 186 8.85 -13.10 -10.54
N VAL A 187 8.71 -13.11 -11.87
CA VAL A 187 9.86 -13.18 -12.79
C VAL A 187 10.77 -11.95 -12.66
N ARG A 188 10.21 -10.81 -12.23
CA ARG A 188 10.96 -9.57 -11.93
C ARG A 188 11.35 -9.46 -10.45
N GLY A 189 10.91 -10.41 -9.64
CA GLY A 189 11.19 -10.47 -8.21
C GLY A 189 12.52 -11.13 -7.89
N ASN A 190 12.88 -11.14 -6.61
CA ASN A 190 14.12 -11.75 -6.11
C ASN A 190 13.88 -13.02 -5.28
N ASN A 191 12.70 -13.65 -5.37
CA ASN A 191 12.35 -14.83 -4.59
C ASN A 191 12.00 -16.05 -5.46
N PRO A 192 12.99 -16.64 -6.16
CA PRO A 192 12.76 -17.75 -7.10
C PRO A 192 12.23 -19.02 -6.42
N LYS A 193 12.65 -19.29 -5.17
CA LYS A 193 12.16 -20.43 -4.39
C LYS A 193 10.65 -20.32 -4.13
N LYS A 194 10.19 -19.15 -3.67
CA LYS A 194 8.76 -18.91 -3.45
C LYS A 194 7.97 -18.98 -4.74
N PHE A 195 8.51 -18.43 -5.84
CA PHE A 195 7.86 -18.53 -7.15
C PHE A 195 7.66 -19.99 -7.58
N ALA A 196 8.71 -20.82 -7.48
CA ALA A 196 8.60 -22.25 -7.77
C ALA A 196 7.56 -22.96 -6.90
N SER A 197 7.54 -22.71 -5.59
CA SER A 197 6.53 -23.28 -4.68
C SER A 197 5.11 -22.86 -5.06
N ILE A 198 4.91 -21.61 -5.47
CA ILE A 198 3.60 -21.09 -5.90
C ILE A 198 3.14 -21.76 -7.19
N LEU A 199 4.03 -21.97 -8.16
CA LEU A 199 3.70 -22.69 -9.40
C LEU A 199 3.29 -24.13 -9.12
N VAL A 200 4.04 -24.85 -8.28
CA VAL A 200 3.71 -26.23 -7.89
C VAL A 200 2.35 -26.28 -7.20
N ASN A 201 2.10 -25.40 -6.23
CA ASN A 201 0.83 -25.34 -5.52
C ASN A 201 -0.36 -25.01 -6.45
N PHE A 202 -0.16 -24.10 -7.40
CA PHE A 202 -1.18 -23.76 -8.38
C PHE A 202 -1.49 -24.93 -9.32
N MET A 203 -0.46 -25.57 -9.87
CA MET A 203 -0.62 -26.74 -10.76
C MET A 203 -1.29 -27.91 -10.04
N GLY A 204 -0.94 -28.18 -8.77
CA GLY A 204 -1.57 -29.22 -7.98
C GLY A 204 -3.07 -29.00 -7.76
N LYS A 205 -3.52 -27.75 -7.59
CA LYS A 205 -4.95 -27.43 -7.51
C LYS A 205 -5.67 -27.69 -8.85
N VAL A 206 -5.07 -27.31 -9.98
CA VAL A 206 -5.67 -27.52 -11.31
C VAL A 206 -5.81 -29.00 -11.64
N SER A 207 -4.82 -29.84 -11.31
CA SER A 207 -4.87 -31.28 -11.56
C SER A 207 -6.00 -32.02 -10.81
N LEU A 208 -6.40 -31.53 -9.64
CA LEU A 208 -7.51 -32.10 -8.86
C LEU A 208 -8.89 -31.84 -9.50
N PHE A 209 -9.04 -30.73 -10.23
CA PHE A 209 -10.30 -30.40 -10.93
C PHE A 209 -10.39 -30.99 -12.35
N GLY A 210 -9.28 -31.47 -12.93
CA GLY A 210 -9.23 -32.02 -14.29
C GLY A 210 -9.50 -33.53 -14.40
N TYR A 211 -9.73 -34.23 -13.28
CA TYR A 211 -9.96 -35.68 -13.22
C TYR A 211 -11.28 -36.08 -12.54
N SER A 212 -12.25 -35.16 -12.46
CA SER A 212 -13.62 -35.45 -11.97
C SER A 212 -14.63 -35.42 -13.11
#